data_AF-A0A7M5X5F8-F1
#
_entry.id   AF-A0A7M5X5F8-F1
#
_cell.length_a   1.000
_cell.length_b   1.000
_cell.length_c   1.000
_cell.angle_alpha   90.00
_cell.angle_beta   90.00
_cell.angle_gamma   90.00
#
_symmetry.space_group_name_H-M   'P 1'
#
loop_
_entity.id
_entity.type
_entity.pdbx_description
1 polymer ?
#
loop_
_entity_poly.entity_id
_entity_poly.type
_entity_poly.pdbx_seq_one_letter_code
_entity_poly.pdbx_strand_id
1 'polypeptide(L)'
;MDYGKEVEFPEFCEGWKRLATSDLKLWSQNKTTLIRRWGDVVFDIFDKDGSGTISLDEWKAYGRVSGICASDADAEETFKHCDLDNSGKLDVDEMTRQHLGFWYTLDPQADGLYGNFVP
;
A
#
# COMPACT_ATOMS: atom_id res chain seq x y z
N MET A 1 11.61 18.94 -10.80
CA MET A 1 10.27 18.85 -10.20
C MET A 1 9.79 20.27 -10.04
N ASP A 2 8.57 20.57 -10.49
CA ASP A 2 8.00 21.91 -10.37
C ASP A 2 7.10 21.90 -9.13
N TYR A 3 7.53 22.61 -8.08
CA TYR A 3 6.82 22.67 -6.81
C TYR A 3 5.84 23.85 -6.81
N GLY A 4 4.72 23.72 -6.08
CA GLY A 4 3.72 24.80 -5.97
C GLY A 4 2.72 24.88 -7.12
N LYS A 5 2.68 23.87 -8.00
CA LYS A 5 1.63 23.75 -9.01
C LYS A 5 0.34 23.23 -8.39
N GLU A 6 -0.75 23.97 -8.54
CA GLU A 6 -2.10 23.50 -8.27
C GLU A 6 -2.58 22.58 -9.39
N VAL A 7 -3.24 21.47 -9.03
CA VAL A 7 -3.71 20.44 -9.96
C VAL A 7 -5.19 20.23 -9.72
N GLU A 8 -5.99 20.48 -10.75
CA GLU A 8 -7.44 20.25 -10.70
C GLU A 8 -7.77 18.76 -10.74
N PHE A 9 -8.92 18.37 -10.18
CA PHE A 9 -9.33 16.97 -10.07
C PHE A 9 -9.30 16.19 -11.41
N PRO A 10 -9.77 16.73 -12.55
CA PRO A 10 -9.64 16.04 -13.84
C PRO A 10 -8.19 15.78 -14.24
N GLU A 11 -7.28 16.73 -14.01
CA GLU A 11 -5.85 16.56 -14.31
C GLU A 11 -5.21 15.53 -13.36
N PHE A 12 -5.61 15.54 -12.09
CA PHE A 12 -5.19 14.55 -11.09
C PHE A 12 -5.55 13.13 -11.52
N CYS A 13 -6.79 12.90 -11.95
CA CYS A 13 -7.24 11.61 -12.46
C CYS A 13 -6.44 11.15 -13.68
N GLU A 14 -6.14 12.04 -14.62
CA GLU A 14 -5.27 11.73 -15.76
C GLU A 14 -3.83 11.42 -15.34
N GLY A 15 -3.34 12.09 -14.29
CA GLY A 15 -2.06 11.78 -13.65
C GLY A 15 -2.03 10.35 -13.10
N TRP A 16 -3.07 9.96 -12.37
CA TRP A 16 -3.24 8.61 -11.82
C TRP A 16 -3.30 7.54 -12.90
N LYS A 17 -4.04 7.77 -14.00
CA LYS A 17 -4.06 6.84 -15.14
C LYS A 17 -2.66 6.61 -15.72
N ARG A 18 -1.87 7.67 -15.86
CA ARG A 18 -0.47 7.57 -16.34
C ARG A 18 0.41 6.84 -15.35
N LEU A 19 0.29 7.13 -14.05
CA LEU A 19 1.02 6.46 -12.99
C LEU A 19 0.74 4.96 -12.98
N ALA A 20 -0.54 4.58 -12.89
CA ALA A 20 -0.97 3.18 -12.90
C ALA A 20 -0.46 2.44 -14.15
N THR A 21 -0.61 3.04 -15.34
CA THR A 21 -0.12 2.44 -16.59
C THR A 21 1.39 2.21 -16.57
N SER A 22 2.16 3.18 -16.06
CA SER A 22 3.61 3.07 -15.97
C SER A 22 4.04 1.99 -14.98
N ASP A 23 3.47 2.00 -13.78
CA ASP A 23 3.84 1.05 -12.72
C ASP A 23 3.44 -0.38 -13.08
N LEU A 24 2.27 -0.61 -13.68
CA LEU A 24 1.87 -1.94 -14.16
C LEU A 24 2.80 -2.44 -15.29
N LYS A 25 3.30 -1.55 -16.15
CA LYS A 25 4.29 -1.91 -17.16
C LYS A 25 5.64 -2.29 -16.53
N LEU A 26 6.08 -1.57 -15.49
CA LEU A 26 7.30 -1.93 -14.76
C LEU A 26 7.13 -3.27 -14.05
N TRP A 27 6.01 -3.48 -13.39
CA TRP A 27 5.67 -4.71 -12.70
C TRP A 27 5.69 -5.93 -13.63
N SER A 28 5.03 -5.85 -14.79
CA SER A 28 5.04 -6.94 -15.79
C SER A 28 6.42 -7.26 -16.38
N GLN A 29 7.41 -6.39 -16.16
CA GLN A 29 8.80 -6.57 -16.56
C GLN A 29 9.70 -6.96 -15.38
N ASN A 30 9.14 -7.32 -14.21
CA ASN A 30 9.87 -7.55 -12.97
C ASN A 30 10.80 -6.39 -12.57
N LYS A 31 10.37 -5.15 -12.85
CA LYS A 31 11.10 -3.93 -12.47
C LYS A 31 10.42 -3.29 -11.27
N THR A 32 11.23 -2.64 -10.44
CA THR A 32 10.78 -1.90 -9.26
C THR A 32 9.80 -0.79 -9.65
N THR A 33 8.61 -0.80 -9.07
CA THR A 33 7.55 0.21 -9.20
C THR A 33 7.75 1.36 -8.23
N LEU A 34 7.04 2.48 -8.40
CA LEU A 34 7.08 3.56 -7.42
C LEU A 34 6.43 3.14 -6.11
N ILE A 35 5.32 2.39 -6.20
CA ILE A 35 4.65 1.87 -5.00
C ILE A 35 5.56 0.91 -4.20
N ARG A 36 6.39 0.10 -4.87
CA ARG A 36 7.40 -0.73 -4.18
C ARG A 36 8.42 0.11 -3.43
N ARG A 37 8.98 1.13 -4.09
CA ARG A 37 9.97 2.02 -3.43
C ARG A 37 9.38 2.73 -2.22
N TRP A 38 8.11 3.12 -2.30
CA TRP A 38 7.40 3.67 -1.16
C TRP A 38 7.24 2.62 -0.05
N GLY A 39 6.85 1.39 -0.40
CA GLY A 39 6.79 0.26 0.54
C GLY A 39 8.11 0.01 1.27
N ASP A 40 9.24 -0.01 0.56
CA ASP A 40 10.57 -0.19 1.19
C ASP A 40 10.86 0.91 2.24
N VAL A 41 10.50 2.16 1.96
CA VAL A 41 10.68 3.28 2.92
C VAL A 41 9.71 3.18 4.11
N VAL A 42 8.48 2.74 3.86
CA VAL A 42 7.50 2.49 4.93
C VAL A 42 8.02 1.40 5.85
N PHE A 43 8.51 0.28 5.30
CA PHE A 43 9.07 -0.82 6.09
C PHE A 43 10.26 -0.35 6.94
N ASP A 44 11.21 0.42 6.40
CA ASP A 44 12.34 0.97 7.18
C ASP A 44 11.91 1.83 8.39
N ILE A 45 10.73 2.45 8.33
CA ILE A 45 10.19 3.26 9.43
C ILE A 45 9.47 2.39 10.48
N PHE A 46 8.74 1.37 10.06
CA PHE A 46 7.82 0.62 10.92
C PHE A 46 8.34 -0.74 11.39
N ASP A 47 9.24 -1.37 10.64
CA ASP A 47 9.97 -2.58 11.05
C ASP A 47 10.98 -2.20 12.15
N LYS A 48 10.54 -2.29 13.41
CA LYS A 48 11.33 -1.87 14.57
C LYS A 48 12.36 -2.92 14.96
N ASP A 49 12.07 -4.18 14.69
CA ASP A 49 12.96 -5.29 15.01
C ASP A 49 13.95 -5.61 13.89
N GLY A 50 13.79 -5.01 12.71
CA GLY A 50 14.67 -5.18 11.55
C GLY A 50 14.52 -6.57 10.92
N SER A 51 13.36 -7.20 11.06
CA SER A 51 13.11 -8.55 10.56
C SER A 51 12.96 -8.62 9.04
N GLY A 52 12.79 -7.48 8.36
CA GLY A 52 12.43 -7.39 6.95
C GLY A 52 10.94 -7.65 6.69
N THR A 53 10.12 -7.72 7.75
CA THR A 53 8.69 -7.99 7.72
C THR A 53 7.96 -7.13 8.74
N ILE A 54 6.68 -6.87 8.53
CA ILE A 54 5.85 -6.11 9.47
C ILE A 54 4.96 -7.08 10.26
N SER A 55 5.11 -7.08 11.57
CA SER A 55 4.20 -7.78 12.48
C SER A 55 2.85 -7.06 12.62
N LEU A 56 1.84 -7.76 13.12
CA LEU A 56 0.53 -7.16 13.40
C LEU A 56 0.62 -5.96 14.37
N ASP A 57 1.51 -6.03 15.35
CA ASP A 57 1.69 -4.95 16.33
C ASP A 57 2.31 -3.69 15.70
N GLU A 58 3.26 -3.87 14.78
CA GLU A 58 3.86 -2.79 13.99
C GLU A 58 2.85 -2.21 12.99
N TRP A 59 2.01 -3.05 12.37
CA TRP A 59 0.92 -2.61 11.52
C TRP A 59 -0.11 -1.77 12.28
N LYS A 60 -0.49 -2.18 13.49
CA LYS A 60 -1.36 -1.39 14.38
C LYS A 60 -0.73 -0.05 14.74
N ALA A 61 0.58 -0.02 15.01
CA ALA A 61 1.30 1.22 15.26
C ALA A 61 1.28 2.14 14.02
N TYR A 62 1.50 1.58 12.83
CA TYR A 62 1.38 2.30 11.56
C TYR A 62 -0.02 2.88 11.34
N GLY A 63 -1.07 2.09 11.52
CA GLY A 63 -2.46 2.53 11.37
C GLY A 63 -2.81 3.72 12.26
N ARG A 64 -2.35 3.70 13.52
CA ARG A 64 -2.56 4.80 14.48
C ARG A 64 -1.83 6.09 14.10
N VAL A 65 -0.62 5.99 13.55
CA VAL A 65 0.19 7.16 13.17
C VAL A 65 -0.26 7.75 11.83
N SER A 66 -0.59 6.89 10.87
CA SER A 66 -1.02 7.31 9.52
C SER A 66 -2.48 7.77 9.47
N GLY A 67 -3.30 7.39 10.45
CA GLY A 67 -4.74 7.66 10.47
C GLY A 67 -5.53 6.77 9.50
N ILE A 68 -4.89 5.76 8.91
CA ILE A 68 -5.48 4.86 7.93
C ILE A 68 -6.41 3.82 8.58
N CYS A 69 -6.18 3.48 9.85
CA CYS A 69 -7.03 2.58 10.63
C CYS A 69 -7.61 3.34 11.82
N ALA A 70 -8.93 3.38 11.99
CA ALA A 70 -9.54 4.05 13.16
C ALA A 70 -9.49 3.21 14.43
N SER A 71 -9.37 1.89 14.30
CA SER A 71 -9.31 0.98 15.43
C SER A 71 -8.31 -0.16 15.22
N ASP A 72 -7.91 -0.80 16.32
CA ASP A 72 -7.09 -2.01 16.27
C ASP A 72 -7.82 -3.16 15.54
N ALA A 73 -9.15 -3.18 15.55
CA ALA A 73 -9.96 -4.15 14.81
C ALA A 73 -9.86 -3.94 13.29
N ASP A 74 -9.90 -2.68 12.83
CA ASP A 74 -9.69 -2.36 11.41
C ASP A 74 -8.26 -2.72 10.97
N ALA A 75 -7.27 -2.48 11.85
CA ALA A 75 -5.89 -2.88 11.58
C ALA A 75 -5.76 -4.41 11.47
N GLU A 76 -6.45 -5.19 12.29
CA GLU A 76 -6.48 -6.66 12.20
C GLU A 76 -7.15 -7.17 10.93
N GLU A 77 -8.23 -6.51 10.48
CA GLU A 77 -8.91 -6.86 9.23
C GLU A 77 -8.01 -6.58 8.02
N THR A 78 -7.49 -5.35 7.92
CA THR A 78 -6.58 -4.95 6.83
C THR A 78 -5.30 -5.80 6.81
N PHE A 79 -4.77 -6.17 7.98
CA PHE A 79 -3.63 -7.09 8.06
C PHE A 79 -3.95 -8.46 7.46
N LYS A 80 -5.11 -9.05 7.79
CA LYS A 80 -5.52 -10.35 7.24
C LYS A 80 -5.74 -10.31 5.73
N HIS A 81 -6.16 -9.18 5.18
CA HIS A 81 -6.28 -9.02 3.74
C HIS A 81 -4.89 -8.92 3.08
N CYS A 82 -3.91 -8.32 3.77
CA CYS A 82 -2.54 -8.19 3.26
C CYS A 82 -1.73 -9.49 3.35
N ASP A 83 -1.92 -10.27 4.41
CA ASP A 83 -1.18 -11.51 4.71
C ASP A 83 -1.69 -12.65 3.81
N LEU A 84 -1.13 -12.73 2.60
CA LEU A 84 -1.62 -13.63 1.55
C LEU A 84 -1.22 -15.08 1.83
N ASP A 85 -0.05 -15.28 2.44
CA ASP A 85 0.47 -16.60 2.76
C ASP A 85 0.08 -17.10 4.16
N ASN A 86 -0.57 -16.25 4.97
CA ASN A 86 -0.97 -16.50 6.36
C ASN A 86 0.23 -16.80 7.27
N SER A 87 1.38 -16.18 7.02
CA SER A 87 2.58 -16.30 7.86
C SER A 87 2.44 -15.58 9.20
N GLY A 88 1.44 -14.70 9.35
CA GLY A 88 1.27 -13.82 10.50
C GLY A 88 2.22 -12.61 10.46
N LYS A 89 2.82 -12.33 9.30
CA LYS A 89 3.73 -11.23 9.02
C LYS A 89 3.45 -10.71 7.62
N LEU A 90 3.65 -9.42 7.38
CA LEU A 90 3.55 -8.85 6.04
C LEU A 90 4.95 -8.64 5.49
N ASP A 91 5.21 -9.19 4.32
CA ASP A 91 6.39 -8.82 3.56
C ASP A 91 6.08 -7.68 2.56
N VAL A 92 7.16 -7.08 2.04
CA VAL A 92 7.04 -5.93 1.13
C VAL A 92 6.47 -6.32 -0.24
N ASP A 93 6.62 -7.58 -0.67
CA ASP A 93 6.09 -8.08 -1.92
C ASP A 93 4.57 -8.27 -1.82
N GLU A 94 4.07 -8.79 -0.70
CA GLU A 94 2.64 -8.87 -0.37
C GLU A 94 1.99 -7.49 -0.34
N MET A 95 2.59 -6.55 0.41
CA MET A 95 2.12 -5.16 0.45
C MET A 95 2.07 -4.57 -0.96
N THR A 96 3.16 -4.73 -1.74
CA THR A 96 3.23 -4.21 -3.10
C THR A 96 2.14 -4.83 -3.99
N ARG A 97 1.94 -6.14 -3.93
CA ARG A 97 0.94 -6.85 -4.74
C ARG A 97 -0.47 -6.37 -4.41
N GLN A 98 -0.78 -6.17 -3.14
CA GLN A 98 -2.07 -5.67 -2.67
C GLN A 98 -2.31 -4.23 -3.11
N HIS A 99 -1.32 -3.35 -2.96
CA HIS A 99 -1.45 -1.95 -3.41
C HIS A 99 -1.58 -1.81 -4.93
N LEU A 100 -0.90 -2.65 -5.71
CA LEU A 100 -1.11 -2.71 -7.16
C LEU A 100 -2.56 -3.13 -7.48
N GLY A 101 -3.05 -4.15 -6.78
CA GLY A 101 -4.43 -4.65 -6.88
C GLY A 101 -5.45 -3.54 -6.63
N PHE A 102 -5.33 -2.90 -5.47
CA PHE A 102 -6.25 -1.89 -4.97
C PHE A 102 -6.19 -0.59 -5.78
N TRP A 103 -5.00 0.02 -5.89
CA TRP A 103 -4.86 1.36 -6.45
C TRP A 103 -4.86 1.43 -7.97
N TYR A 104 -4.42 0.37 -8.67
CA TYR A 104 -4.20 0.43 -10.12
C TYR A 104 -5.13 -0.45 -10.93
N THR A 105 -5.54 -1.61 -10.40
CA THR A 105 -6.36 -2.56 -11.17
C THR A 105 -7.78 -2.74 -10.67
N LEU A 106 -8.11 -2.22 -9.48
CA LEU A 106 -9.39 -2.49 -8.81
C LEU A 106 -9.63 -4.01 -8.70
N ASP A 107 -8.60 -4.74 -8.27
CA ASP A 107 -8.64 -6.18 -8.08
C ASP A 107 -9.60 -6.50 -6.92
N PRO A 108 -10.71 -7.23 -7.15
CA PRO A 108 -11.69 -7.51 -6.09
C PRO A 108 -11.11 -8.28 -4.89
N GLN A 109 -9.97 -8.94 -5.06
CA GLN A 109 -9.28 -9.61 -3.95
C GLN A 109 -8.55 -8.64 -3.01
N ALA A 110 -8.31 -7.41 -3.48
CA ALA A 110 -7.73 -6.34 -2.70
C ALA A 110 -8.80 -5.43 -2.07
N ASP A 111 -10.09 -5.68 -2.33
CA ASP A 111 -11.18 -4.93 -1.70
C ASP A 111 -11.09 -5.05 -0.17
N GLY A 112 -11.35 -3.94 0.53
CA GLY A 112 -11.22 -3.89 1.99
C GLY A 112 -9.79 -3.73 2.49
N LEU A 113 -8.79 -3.53 1.62
CA LEU A 113 -7.38 -3.25 2.02
C LEU A 113 -7.25 -2.12 3.05
N TYR A 114 -8.17 -1.16 3.00
CA TYR A 114 -8.25 -0.03 3.93
C TYR A 114 -9.58 0.02 4.69
N GLY A 115 -10.28 -1.10 4.79
CA GLY A 115 -11.60 -1.20 5.42
C GLY A 115 -12.59 -0.19 4.82
N ASN A 116 -13.37 0.47 5.68
CA ASN A 116 -14.38 1.44 5.26
C ASN A 116 -13.83 2.85 4.94
N PHE A 117 -12.51 3.07 5.04
CA PHE A 117 -11.90 4.41 4.83
C PHE A 117 -11.74 4.75 3.36
N VAL A 118 -11.50 3.74 2.53
CA VAL A 118 -11.37 3.90 1.10
C VAL A 118 -12.37 2.95 0.45
N PRO A 119 -13.45 3.49 -0.15
CA PRO A 119 -14.50 2.69 -0.77
C PRO A 119 -14.05 2.00 -2.06
#